data_AF-A0A0C9ZRD4-F1
#
_entry.id   AF-A0A0C9ZRD4-F1
#
_cell.length_a   1.000
_cell.length_b   1.000
_cell.length_c   1.000
_cell.angle_alpha   90.00
_cell.angle_beta   90.00
_cell.angle_gamma   90.00
#
_symmetry.space_group_name_H-M   'P 1'
#
loop_
_entity.id
_entity.type
_entity.pdbx_description
1 polymer ?
#
loop_
_entity_poly.entity_id
_entity_poly.type
_entity_poly.pdbx_seq_one_letter_code
_entity_poly.pdbx_strand_id
1 'polypeptide(L)'
;MYRACLIFQYRQLFRAVAAKDLVPGFAVPTTVCWVDIILAKMGDLSALVATDFRTCPLDKSFTNVFAVRQLEDRLKAALQLPDNWDMVPSLLTSDRASPAAKRLVVHVLFGSYVLYPRLSVANIGHELFPRSLHIELTEYILSIDRQTLEPMVIAGQGYQFLVEQDRLVQAMVLTLLAVTNMSAQTDTEPRSVPLFRPQTNSAIIRLLNFIMDKDDFTPIIFCPLEELNVASILLVRLNVVPLWCLGVWMECQSFRADIFVHLATTYLRHPERESNVLGTVLSDQDSRSYGQYQHAVMTFLGVIQTRLLRVHCHS
;
A
#
# COMPACT_ATOMS: atom_id res chain seq x y z
N MET A 1 -16.37 3.03 -6.17
CA MET A 1 -15.91 4.35 -6.64
C MET A 1 -17.00 5.43 -6.52
N TYR A 2 -18.24 5.17 -6.96
CA TYR A 2 -19.36 6.14 -6.92
C TYR A 2 -19.58 6.80 -5.53
N ARG A 3 -19.36 6.05 -4.44
CA ARG A 3 -19.54 6.54 -3.07
C ARG A 3 -18.45 7.49 -2.60
N ALA A 4 -17.19 7.30 -3.03
CA ALA A 4 -16.12 8.23 -2.71
C ALA A 4 -16.34 9.57 -3.42
N CYS A 5 -16.77 9.56 -4.68
CA CYS A 5 -17.13 10.78 -5.41
C CYS A 5 -18.23 11.59 -4.69
N LEU A 6 -19.24 10.91 -4.14
CA LEU A 6 -20.34 11.56 -3.42
C LEU A 6 -19.86 12.33 -2.17
N ILE A 7 -18.91 11.77 -1.41
CA ILE A 7 -18.32 12.45 -0.24
C ILE A 7 -17.65 13.76 -0.64
N PHE A 8 -16.93 13.77 -1.76
CA PHE A 8 -16.24 14.95 -2.28
C PHE A 8 -17.22 15.99 -2.86
N GLN A 9 -18.33 15.56 -3.47
CA GLN A 9 -19.42 16.47 -3.88
C GLN A 9 -20.05 17.17 -2.67
N TYR A 10 -20.29 16.44 -1.57
CA TYR A 10 -20.74 17.07 -0.33
C TYR A 10 -19.71 18.06 0.20
N ARG A 11 -18.42 17.72 0.18
CA ARG A 11 -17.33 18.63 0.59
C ARG A 11 -17.41 19.97 -0.12
N GLN A 12 -17.55 19.94 -1.46
CA GLN A 12 -17.71 21.14 -2.28
C GLN A 12 -18.95 21.93 -1.89
N LEU A 13 -20.10 21.25 -1.73
CA LEU A 13 -21.35 21.88 -1.35
C LEU A 13 -21.22 22.63 -0.01
N PHE A 14 -20.68 21.98 1.02
CA PHE A 14 -20.55 22.58 2.36
C PHE A 14 -19.52 23.71 2.38
N ARG A 15 -18.42 23.59 1.65
CA ARG A 15 -17.45 24.69 1.49
C ARG A 15 -18.05 25.87 0.75
N ALA A 16 -18.84 25.64 -0.29
CA ALA A 16 -19.54 26.69 -1.02
C ALA A 16 -20.60 27.40 -0.16
N VAL A 17 -21.31 26.67 0.71
CA VAL A 17 -22.23 27.26 1.69
C VAL A 17 -21.47 28.11 2.69
N ALA A 18 -20.41 27.57 3.31
CA ALA A 18 -19.59 28.30 4.28
C ALA A 18 -18.93 29.55 3.69
N ALA A 19 -18.54 29.51 2.40
CA ALA A 19 -17.94 30.65 1.71
C ALA A 19 -18.93 31.81 1.49
N LYS A 20 -20.24 31.53 1.41
CA LYS A 20 -21.27 32.57 1.26
C LYS A 20 -21.48 33.40 2.53
N ASP A 21 -21.18 32.82 3.69
CA ASP A 21 -21.35 33.48 4.99
C ASP A 21 -20.15 34.39 5.35
N LEU A 22 -19.10 34.41 4.51
CA LEU A 22 -17.92 35.23 4.74
C LEU A 22 -18.14 36.67 4.23
N VAL A 23 -17.92 37.63 5.13
CA VAL A 23 -17.99 39.07 4.80
C VAL A 23 -16.90 39.41 3.78
N PRO A 24 -17.24 40.11 2.67
CA PRO A 24 -16.25 40.55 1.69
C PRO A 24 -15.15 41.41 2.34
N GLY A 25 -13.88 41.07 2.11
CA GLY A 25 -12.72 41.85 2.57
C GLY A 25 -11.89 41.20 3.69
N PHE A 26 -12.31 40.07 4.25
CA PHE A 26 -11.50 39.29 5.18
C PHE A 26 -10.76 38.16 4.45
N ALA A 27 -9.55 37.83 4.92
CA ALA A 27 -8.84 36.64 4.47
C ALA A 27 -9.73 35.41 4.75
N VAL A 28 -10.01 34.61 3.72
CA VAL A 28 -10.88 33.43 3.83
C VAL A 28 -10.23 32.45 4.83
N PRO A 29 -10.80 32.26 6.03
CA PRO A 29 -10.28 31.28 6.96
C PRO A 29 -10.42 29.89 6.35
N THR A 30 -9.45 29.01 6.58
CA THR A 30 -9.52 27.62 6.12
C THR A 30 -10.73 26.95 6.76
N THR A 31 -11.77 26.68 5.97
CA THR A 31 -13.02 26.09 6.47
C THR A 31 -12.87 24.58 6.61
N VAL A 32 -12.92 24.10 7.85
CA VAL A 32 -13.05 22.66 8.16
C VAL A 32 -14.52 22.30 8.04
N CYS A 33 -14.84 21.32 7.18
CA CYS A 33 -16.18 20.77 7.06
C CYS A 33 -16.25 19.37 7.69
N TRP A 34 -17.46 18.89 7.99
CA TRP A 34 -17.66 17.53 8.56
C TRP A 34 -17.12 16.42 7.64
N VAL A 35 -17.05 16.67 6.33
CA VAL A 35 -16.45 15.73 5.38
C VAL A 35 -14.95 15.55 5.65
N ASP A 36 -14.23 16.60 6.03
CA ASP A 36 -12.81 16.51 6.39
C ASP A 36 -12.61 15.58 7.61
N ILE A 37 -13.54 15.62 8.57
CA ILE A 37 -13.56 14.72 9.73
C ILE A 37 -13.76 13.27 9.29
N ILE A 38 -14.70 13.03 8.37
CA ILE A 38 -14.95 11.68 7.85
C ILE A 38 -13.73 11.16 7.10
N LEU A 39 -13.11 11.97 6.23
CA LEU A 39 -11.91 11.56 5.49
C LEU A 39 -10.77 11.21 6.44
N ALA A 40 -10.54 12.03 7.47
CA ALA A 40 -9.54 11.74 8.51
C ALA A 40 -9.84 10.40 9.22
N LYS A 41 -11.09 10.17 9.63
CA LYS A 41 -11.51 8.92 10.30
C LYS A 41 -11.47 7.71 9.38
N MET A 42 -11.82 7.85 8.11
CA MET A 42 -11.68 6.80 7.10
C MET A 42 -10.22 6.42 6.89
N GLY A 43 -9.30 7.40 6.91
CA GLY A 43 -7.87 7.14 6.88
C GLY A 43 -7.40 6.30 8.07
N ASP A 44 -7.83 6.66 9.29
CA ASP A 44 -7.52 5.90 10.50
C ASP A 44 -8.11 4.49 10.47
N LEU A 45 -9.38 4.36 10.07
CA LEU A 45 -10.05 3.06 9.95
C LEU A 45 -9.39 2.17 8.90
N SER A 46 -8.97 2.74 7.77
CA SER A 46 -8.28 1.97 6.73
C SER A 46 -6.95 1.43 7.25
N ALA A 47 -6.20 2.24 7.99
CA ALA A 47 -4.98 1.77 8.64
C ALA A 47 -5.25 0.70 9.69
N LEU A 48 -6.22 0.92 10.57
CA LEU A 48 -6.58 -0.02 11.63
C LEU A 48 -7.06 -1.37 11.08
N VAL A 49 -7.90 -1.37 10.04
CA VAL A 49 -8.37 -2.61 9.40
C VAL A 49 -7.22 -3.32 8.69
N ALA A 50 -6.31 -2.57 8.05
CA ALA A 50 -5.16 -3.16 7.38
C ALA A 50 -4.19 -3.85 8.34
N THR A 51 -4.18 -3.44 9.61
CA THR A 51 -3.40 -4.08 10.70
C THR A 51 -4.18 -5.11 11.49
N ASP A 52 -5.38 -5.49 11.04
CA ASP A 52 -6.29 -6.42 11.74
C ASP A 52 -6.62 -5.97 13.17
N PHE A 53 -6.85 -4.68 13.35
CA PHE A 53 -7.12 -4.07 14.65
C PHE A 53 -5.99 -4.26 15.67
N ARG A 54 -4.79 -4.66 15.24
CA ARG A 54 -3.60 -4.66 16.09
C ARG A 54 -3.25 -3.21 16.37
N THR A 55 -3.59 -2.76 17.57
CA THR A 55 -3.21 -1.44 18.07
C THR A 55 -1.72 -1.43 18.33
N CYS A 56 -1.02 -0.41 17.85
CA CYS A 56 0.37 -0.21 18.23
C CYS A 56 0.43 0.00 19.76
N PRO A 57 1.33 -0.67 20.51
CA PRO A 57 1.31 -0.69 21.97
C PRO A 57 1.30 0.70 22.64
N LEU A 58 1.81 1.73 21.94
CA LEU A 58 1.89 3.09 22.44
C LEU A 58 0.55 3.83 22.58
N ASP A 59 -0.51 3.41 21.87
CA ASP A 59 -1.81 4.13 21.93
C ASP A 59 -2.46 4.10 23.33
N LYS A 60 -2.04 3.18 24.20
CA LYS A 60 -2.61 3.04 25.56
C LYS A 60 -1.99 3.98 26.59
N SER A 61 -0.85 4.62 26.30
CA SER A 61 -0.11 5.42 27.29
C SER A 61 -0.16 6.94 27.06
N PHE A 62 -0.72 7.41 25.96
CA PHE A 62 -0.72 8.84 25.65
C PHE A 62 -1.85 9.58 26.36
N THR A 63 -1.49 10.69 27.01
CA THR A 63 -2.44 11.63 27.61
C THR A 63 -3.37 12.24 26.54
N ASN A 64 -4.59 12.62 26.94
CA ASN A 64 -5.62 13.22 26.07
C ASN A 64 -5.10 14.35 25.16
N VAL A 65 -4.07 15.09 25.58
CA VAL A 65 -3.47 16.20 24.81
C VAL A 65 -2.82 15.73 23.50
N PHE A 66 -2.15 14.59 23.49
CA PHE A 66 -1.51 14.06 22.28
C PHE A 66 -2.56 13.59 21.26
N ALA A 67 -3.62 12.93 21.73
CA ALA A 67 -4.73 12.50 20.88
C ALA A 67 -5.42 13.68 20.18
N VAL A 68 -5.62 14.80 20.89
CA VAL A 68 -6.19 16.03 20.31
C VAL A 68 -5.28 16.59 19.21
N ARG A 69 -3.96 16.72 19.47
CA ARG A 69 -3.00 17.21 18.47
C ARG A 69 -2.95 16.32 17.23
N GLN A 70 -2.94 15.00 17.43
CA GLN A 70 -2.92 14.04 16.33
C GLN A 70 -4.20 14.13 15.49
N LEU A 71 -5.37 14.38 16.10
CA LEU A 71 -6.60 14.64 15.37
C LEU A 71 -6.53 15.95 14.59
N GLU A 72 -6.05 17.04 15.18
CA GLU A 72 -5.86 18.32 14.49
C GLU A 72 -4.95 18.18 13.28
N ASP A 73 -3.84 17.45 13.40
CA ASP A 73 -2.90 17.25 12.29
C ASP A 73 -3.51 16.40 11.17
N ARG A 74 -4.35 15.40 11.51
CA ARG A 74 -5.14 14.65 10.51
C ARG A 74 -6.17 15.53 9.82
N LEU A 75 -6.81 16.46 10.54
CA LEU A 75 -7.76 17.41 9.94
C LEU A 75 -7.03 18.39 9.01
N LYS A 76 -5.85 18.89 9.39
CA LYS A 76 -4.98 19.70 8.51
C LYS A 76 -4.53 18.94 7.28
N ALA A 77 -4.26 17.64 7.42
CA ALA A 77 -3.97 16.76 6.29
C ALA A 77 -5.20 16.60 5.38
N ALA A 78 -6.38 16.36 5.95
CA ALA A 78 -7.64 16.25 5.21
C ALA A 78 -7.94 17.53 4.42
N LEU A 79 -7.73 18.70 5.02
CA LEU A 79 -7.90 19.99 4.36
C LEU A 79 -7.09 20.16 3.07
N GLN A 80 -5.92 19.52 2.95
CA GLN A 80 -5.06 19.57 1.77
C GLN A 80 -5.52 18.65 0.64
N LEU A 81 -6.45 17.72 0.89
CA LEU A 81 -7.00 16.90 -0.19
C LEU A 81 -7.74 17.80 -1.19
N PRO A 82 -7.72 17.45 -2.49
CA PRO A 82 -8.47 18.19 -3.49
C PRO A 82 -9.98 18.04 -3.28
N ASP A 83 -10.76 18.91 -3.92
CA ASP A 83 -12.22 18.85 -3.84
C ASP A 83 -12.83 17.79 -4.76
N ASN A 84 -12.06 17.21 -5.68
CA ASN A 84 -12.49 16.16 -6.61
C ASN A 84 -11.76 14.85 -6.32
N TRP A 85 -12.51 13.74 -6.25
CA TRP A 85 -11.94 12.40 -6.02
C TRP A 85 -10.90 12.02 -7.08
N ASP A 86 -11.15 12.33 -8.34
CA ASP A 86 -10.26 11.98 -9.45
C ASP A 86 -8.89 12.67 -9.37
N MET A 87 -8.81 13.78 -8.63
CA MET A 87 -7.57 14.51 -8.37
C MET A 87 -6.84 14.01 -7.11
N VAL A 88 -7.45 13.16 -6.29
CA VAL A 88 -6.84 12.67 -5.05
C VAL A 88 -5.50 11.96 -5.30
N PRO A 89 -5.36 11.08 -6.32
CA PRO A 89 -4.09 10.42 -6.61
C PRO A 89 -2.94 11.40 -6.94
N SER A 90 -3.21 12.50 -7.63
CA SER A 90 -2.16 13.47 -8.00
C SER A 90 -1.58 14.24 -6.81
N LEU A 91 -2.21 14.15 -5.63
CA LEU A 91 -1.63 14.69 -4.41
C LEU A 91 -0.40 13.90 -3.94
N LEU A 92 -0.25 12.63 -4.35
CA LEU A 92 0.92 11.80 -4.00
C LEU A 92 2.22 12.36 -4.58
N THR A 93 2.17 12.83 -5.82
CA THR A 93 3.31 13.39 -6.56
C THR A 93 3.48 14.89 -6.37
N SER A 94 2.49 15.58 -5.81
CA SER A 94 2.55 17.02 -5.54
C SER A 94 3.66 17.39 -4.54
N ASP A 95 4.53 18.34 -4.91
CA ASP A 95 5.55 18.93 -4.03
C ASP A 95 4.96 19.87 -2.96
N ARG A 96 3.71 20.34 -3.17
CA ARG A 96 3.04 21.25 -2.25
C ARG A 96 2.30 20.52 -1.13
N ALA A 97 2.06 19.23 -1.30
CA ALA A 97 1.35 18.43 -0.32
C ALA A 97 2.26 18.03 0.84
N SER A 98 1.81 18.27 2.07
CA SER A 98 2.54 17.83 3.26
C SER A 98 2.63 16.30 3.33
N PRO A 99 3.66 15.73 3.99
CA PRO A 99 3.76 14.29 4.19
C PRO A 99 2.53 13.67 4.87
N ALA A 100 1.92 14.40 5.83
CA ALA A 100 0.70 13.95 6.50
C ALA A 100 -0.50 13.84 5.53
N ALA A 101 -0.64 14.79 4.59
CA ALA A 101 -1.66 14.73 3.55
C ALA A 101 -1.42 13.56 2.59
N LYS A 102 -0.18 13.32 2.17
CA LYS A 102 0.17 12.16 1.32
C LYS A 102 -0.16 10.83 2.02
N ARG A 103 0.19 10.68 3.30
CA ARG A 103 -0.18 9.49 4.09
C ARG A 103 -1.70 9.29 4.16
N LEU A 104 -2.46 10.37 4.42
CA LEU A 104 -3.91 10.29 4.45
C LEU A 104 -4.48 9.86 3.08
N VAL A 105 -3.94 10.39 1.99
CA VAL A 105 -4.32 9.97 0.63
C VAL A 105 -4.07 8.49 0.42
N VAL A 106 -2.89 7.97 0.79
CA VAL A 106 -2.60 6.53 0.71
C VAL A 106 -3.63 5.72 1.49
N HIS A 107 -3.94 6.10 2.73
CA HIS A 107 -4.91 5.36 3.54
C HIS A 107 -6.32 5.36 2.91
N VAL A 108 -6.78 6.51 2.41
CA VAL A 108 -8.11 6.65 1.81
C VAL A 108 -8.19 5.89 0.47
N LEU A 109 -7.14 5.96 -0.36
CA LEU A 109 -7.03 5.17 -1.58
C LEU A 109 -7.02 3.68 -1.27
N PHE A 110 -6.24 3.24 -0.28
CA PHE A 110 -6.18 1.86 0.16
C PHE A 110 -7.55 1.36 0.66
N GLY A 111 -8.22 2.15 1.50
CA GLY A 111 -9.59 1.85 1.95
C GLY A 111 -10.57 1.69 0.79
N SER A 112 -10.47 2.54 -0.22
CA SER A 112 -11.40 2.58 -1.35
C SER A 112 -11.14 1.50 -2.40
N TYR A 113 -9.88 1.21 -2.69
CA TYR A 113 -9.45 0.35 -3.80
C TYR A 113 -9.02 -1.06 -3.36
N VAL A 114 -8.66 -1.26 -2.09
CA VAL A 114 -8.19 -2.56 -1.58
C VAL A 114 -9.18 -3.13 -0.55
N LEU A 115 -9.53 -2.37 0.48
CA LEU A 115 -10.38 -2.88 1.56
C LEU A 115 -11.85 -2.97 1.15
N TYR A 116 -12.40 -1.91 0.55
CA TYR A 116 -13.83 -1.88 0.22
C TYR A 116 -14.27 -3.03 -0.70
N PRO A 117 -13.57 -3.36 -1.80
CA PRO A 117 -13.93 -4.51 -2.63
C PRO A 117 -13.89 -5.84 -1.88
N ARG A 118 -13.00 -5.99 -0.89
CA ARG A 118 -12.88 -7.22 -0.08
C ARG A 118 -13.99 -7.34 0.97
N LEU A 119 -14.45 -6.21 1.50
CA LEU A 119 -15.51 -6.18 2.52
C LEU A 119 -16.92 -6.19 1.88
N SER A 120 -17.04 -5.74 0.64
CA SER A 120 -18.31 -5.74 -0.09
C SER A 120 -18.60 -7.14 -0.62
N VAL A 121 -19.54 -7.84 0.00
CA VAL A 121 -20.08 -9.13 -0.47
C VAL A 121 -20.77 -9.01 -1.83
N ALA A 122 -21.19 -7.80 -2.22
CA ALA A 122 -21.70 -7.57 -3.56
C ALA A 122 -20.55 -7.64 -4.56
N ASN A 123 -20.68 -8.50 -5.58
CA ASN A 123 -19.92 -8.52 -6.84
C ASN A 123 -20.09 -7.18 -7.56
N ILE A 124 -19.57 -6.10 -6.97
CA ILE A 124 -19.46 -4.80 -7.62
C ILE A 124 -18.41 -5.04 -8.69
N GLY A 125 -18.91 -5.34 -9.89
CA GLY A 125 -18.11 -5.74 -11.04
C GLY A 125 -16.91 -4.83 -11.19
N HIS A 126 -15.75 -5.45 -11.41
CA HIS A 126 -14.43 -4.88 -11.67
C HIS A 126 -14.47 -3.37 -11.89
N GLU A 127 -14.49 -2.60 -10.80
CA GLU A 127 -14.36 -1.15 -10.91
C GLU A 127 -12.95 -0.90 -11.44
N LEU A 128 -12.88 -0.47 -12.70
CA LEU A 128 -11.63 -0.23 -13.40
C LEU A 128 -10.79 0.74 -12.59
N PHE A 129 -9.58 0.32 -12.23
CA PHE A 129 -8.61 1.19 -11.61
C PHE A 129 -8.28 2.33 -12.58
N PRO A 130 -8.37 3.60 -12.16
CA PRO A 130 -7.99 4.70 -13.03
C PRO A 130 -6.52 4.52 -13.45
N ARG A 131 -6.24 4.56 -14.76
CA ARG A 131 -4.85 4.47 -15.27
C ARG A 131 -3.94 5.54 -14.65
N SER A 132 -4.50 6.70 -14.32
CA SER A 132 -3.81 7.76 -13.59
C SER A 132 -3.26 7.28 -12.26
N LEU A 133 -4.00 6.47 -11.49
CA LEU A 133 -3.57 5.97 -10.19
C LEU A 133 -2.26 5.17 -10.28
N HIS A 134 -2.12 4.29 -11.27
CA HIS A 134 -0.89 3.51 -11.46
C HIS A 134 0.32 4.40 -11.76
N ILE A 135 0.14 5.43 -12.59
CA ILE A 135 1.20 6.39 -12.95
C ILE A 135 1.63 7.16 -11.69
N GLU A 136 0.67 7.74 -10.97
CA GLU A 136 0.93 8.53 -9.76
C GLU A 136 1.60 7.69 -8.66
N LEU A 137 1.18 6.42 -8.48
CA LEU A 137 1.81 5.49 -7.53
C LEU A 137 3.26 5.16 -7.92
N THR A 138 3.52 4.94 -9.21
CA THR A 138 4.86 4.64 -9.72
C THR A 138 5.81 5.82 -9.49
N GLU A 139 5.35 7.04 -9.79
CA GLU A 139 6.13 8.27 -9.55
C GLU A 139 6.33 8.52 -8.06
N TYR A 140 5.29 8.29 -7.24
CA TYR A 140 5.38 8.42 -5.79
C TYR A 140 6.42 7.46 -5.19
N ILE A 141 6.45 6.19 -5.63
CA ILE A 141 7.46 5.20 -5.22
C ILE A 141 8.88 5.68 -5.55
N LEU A 142 9.09 6.22 -6.75
CA LEU A 142 10.39 6.78 -7.14
C LEU A 142 10.76 8.02 -6.30
N SER A 143 9.78 8.80 -5.85
CA SER A 143 10.02 9.94 -4.96
C SER A 143 10.42 9.51 -3.54
N ILE A 144 9.75 8.50 -2.98
CA ILE A 144 10.05 7.93 -1.66
C ILE A 144 11.46 7.35 -1.65
N ASP A 145 11.78 6.58 -2.69
CA ASP A 145 13.09 5.97 -2.86
C ASP A 145 14.26 6.99 -2.83
N ARG A 146 14.03 8.20 -3.35
CA ARG A 146 15.00 9.30 -3.30
C ARG A 146 15.05 10.00 -1.94
N GLN A 147 13.96 10.00 -1.18
CA GLN A 147 13.80 10.81 0.04
C GLN A 147 14.05 10.02 1.34
N THR A 148 13.75 8.72 1.37
CA THR A 148 13.58 7.95 2.62
C THR A 148 14.79 7.08 2.97
N LEU A 149 15.77 6.94 2.08
CA LEU A 149 16.91 6.02 2.26
C LEU A 149 18.22 6.67 2.74
N GLU A 150 18.20 7.95 3.12
CA GLU A 150 19.28 8.60 3.85
C GLU A 150 18.73 9.22 5.16
N PRO A 151 19.43 9.11 6.31
CA PRO A 151 19.68 7.94 7.14
C PRO A 151 18.83 8.00 8.44
N MET A 152 17.96 7.01 8.66
CA MET A 152 17.21 6.80 9.93
C MET A 152 18.08 6.31 11.11
N VAL A 153 19.40 6.55 11.06
CA VAL A 153 20.40 5.88 11.91
C VAL A 153 20.54 6.52 13.30
N ILE A 154 19.84 7.62 13.61
CA ILE A 154 20.02 8.36 14.86
C ILE A 154 18.68 8.76 15.49
N ALA A 155 17.95 7.85 16.17
CA ALA A 155 16.94 8.27 17.16
C ALA A 155 16.40 7.13 18.05
N GLY A 156 16.04 7.46 19.29
CA GLY A 156 15.54 6.53 20.32
C GLY A 156 14.08 6.05 20.14
N GLN A 157 13.50 5.47 21.21
CA GLN A 157 12.22 4.73 21.19
C GLN A 157 11.03 5.46 20.53
N GLY A 158 10.95 6.80 20.62
CA GLY A 158 9.88 7.57 19.97
C GLY A 158 9.94 7.56 18.43
N TYR A 159 11.10 7.26 17.86
CA TYR A 159 11.29 7.19 16.40
C TYR A 159 10.79 5.87 15.82
N GLN A 160 10.91 4.77 16.57
CA GLN A 160 10.46 3.44 16.12
C GLN A 160 8.98 3.44 15.74
N PHE A 161 8.13 4.16 16.48
CA PHE A 161 6.70 4.31 16.13
C PHE A 161 6.50 5.00 14.77
N LEU A 162 7.26 6.07 14.49
CA LEU A 162 7.18 6.78 13.21
C LEU A 162 7.68 5.90 12.06
N VAL A 163 8.75 5.14 12.29
CA VAL A 163 9.27 4.17 11.31
C VAL A 163 8.24 3.09 11.00
N GLU A 164 7.59 2.51 12.01
CA GLU A 164 6.54 1.51 11.80
C GLU A 164 5.32 2.09 11.07
N GLN A 165 4.95 3.34 11.37
CA GLN A 165 3.90 4.03 10.63
C GLN A 165 4.28 4.24 9.17
N ASP A 166 5.51 4.67 8.89
CA ASP A 166 5.99 4.86 7.53
C ASP A 166 6.08 3.51 6.78
N ARG A 167 6.57 2.44 7.42
CA ARG A 167 6.56 1.07 6.87
C ARG A 167 5.15 0.63 6.49
N LEU A 168 4.17 0.86 7.36
CA LEU A 168 2.77 0.53 7.08
C LEU A 168 2.24 1.28 5.86
N VAL A 169 2.51 2.59 5.76
CA VAL A 169 2.12 3.40 4.60
C VAL A 169 2.79 2.86 3.33
N GLN A 170 4.09 2.52 3.37
CA GLN A 170 4.78 1.96 2.22
C GLN A 170 4.21 0.59 1.80
N ALA A 171 3.82 -0.25 2.76
CA ALA A 171 3.16 -1.51 2.48
C ALA A 171 1.79 -1.31 1.80
N MET A 172 1.03 -0.29 2.19
CA MET A 172 -0.22 0.09 1.51
C MET A 172 0.03 0.59 0.08
N VAL A 173 1.04 1.44 -0.12
CA VAL A 173 1.43 1.93 -1.46
C VAL A 173 1.80 0.77 -2.37
N LEU A 174 2.61 -0.16 -1.88
CA LEU A 174 3.03 -1.32 -2.66
C LEU A 174 1.86 -2.24 -2.97
N THR A 175 0.93 -2.42 -2.02
CA THR A 175 -0.30 -3.18 -2.24
C THR A 175 -1.19 -2.51 -3.29
N LEU A 176 -1.38 -1.19 -3.23
CA LEU A 176 -2.11 -0.42 -4.23
C LEU A 176 -1.47 -0.56 -5.62
N LEU A 177 -0.14 -0.46 -5.72
CA LEU A 177 0.57 -0.67 -6.97
C LEU A 177 0.34 -2.09 -7.50
N ALA A 178 0.48 -3.12 -6.66
CA ALA A 178 0.27 -4.51 -7.05
C ALA A 178 -1.15 -4.76 -7.58
N VAL A 179 -2.17 -4.28 -6.87
CA VAL A 179 -3.58 -4.42 -7.29
C VAL A 179 -3.84 -3.70 -8.61
N THR A 180 -3.42 -2.44 -8.74
CA THR A 180 -3.63 -1.64 -9.97
C THR A 180 -2.92 -2.25 -11.18
N ASN A 181 -1.72 -2.80 -10.96
CA ASN A 181 -0.92 -3.43 -11.99
C ASN A 181 -1.51 -4.77 -12.44
N MET A 182 -1.93 -5.63 -11.51
CA MET A 182 -2.61 -6.89 -11.82
C MET A 182 -3.91 -6.66 -12.60
N SER A 183 -4.70 -5.64 -12.24
CA SER A 183 -5.92 -5.31 -12.97
C SER A 183 -5.64 -4.76 -14.38
N ALA A 184 -4.50 -4.12 -14.62
CA ALA A 184 -4.16 -3.64 -15.96
C ALA A 184 -3.77 -4.80 -16.91
N GLN A 185 -3.23 -5.89 -16.37
CA GLN A 185 -2.86 -7.07 -17.14
C GLN A 185 -4.07 -7.87 -17.65
N THR A 186 -5.20 -7.85 -16.95
CA THR A 186 -6.41 -8.59 -17.36
C THR A 186 -7.08 -7.98 -18.59
N ASP A 187 -6.95 -6.67 -18.79
CA ASP A 187 -7.69 -5.93 -19.82
C ASP A 187 -6.96 -5.84 -21.17
N THR A 188 -5.67 -6.20 -21.22
CA THR A 188 -4.83 -5.96 -22.41
C THR A 188 -4.35 -7.28 -23.00
N GLU A 189 -4.54 -7.47 -24.31
CA GLU A 189 -3.94 -8.56 -25.07
C GLU A 189 -2.43 -8.72 -24.76
N PRO A 190 -1.88 -9.95 -24.83
CA PRO A 190 -0.55 -10.29 -24.33
C PRO A 190 0.53 -9.39 -24.95
N ARG A 191 0.96 -8.37 -24.21
CA ARG A 191 1.95 -7.40 -24.66
C ARG A 191 3.35 -7.76 -24.16
N SER A 192 4.29 -7.72 -25.08
CA SER A 192 5.71 -8.06 -24.98
C SER A 192 6.61 -6.96 -24.39
N VAL A 193 6.07 -6.02 -23.61
CA VAL A 193 6.85 -4.89 -23.06
C VAL A 193 7.05 -5.09 -21.56
N PRO A 194 8.29 -5.02 -21.04
CA PRO A 194 8.56 -5.20 -19.62
C PRO A 194 7.74 -4.21 -18.77
N LEU A 195 7.07 -4.76 -17.75
CA LEU A 195 6.07 -4.07 -16.94
C LEU A 195 6.59 -2.83 -16.21
N PHE A 196 7.88 -2.83 -15.86
CA PHE A 196 8.52 -1.77 -15.10
C PHE A 196 9.88 -1.42 -15.67
N ARG A 197 10.23 -0.12 -15.58
CA ARG A 197 11.59 0.33 -15.86
C ARG A 197 12.52 -0.20 -14.75
N PRO A 198 13.81 -0.49 -15.05
CA PRO A 198 14.78 -0.97 -14.05
C PRO A 198 14.84 -0.12 -12.77
N GLN A 199 14.66 1.19 -12.90
CA GLN A 199 14.63 2.13 -11.77
C GLN A 199 13.45 1.86 -10.83
N THR A 200 12.25 1.65 -11.37
CA THR A 200 11.06 1.31 -10.57
C THR A 200 11.24 -0.01 -9.85
N ASN A 201 11.79 -1.03 -10.52
CA ASN A 201 12.11 -2.31 -9.88
C ASN A 201 13.11 -2.15 -8.72
N SER A 202 14.15 -1.34 -8.91
CA SER A 202 15.10 -1.06 -7.84
C SER A 202 14.48 -0.31 -6.65
N ALA A 203 13.51 0.57 -6.90
CA ALA A 203 12.77 1.24 -5.84
C ALA A 203 11.87 0.26 -5.09
N ILE A 204 11.11 -0.59 -5.81
CA ILE A 204 10.26 -1.64 -5.23
C ILE A 204 11.07 -2.59 -4.34
N ILE A 205 12.25 -3.04 -4.79
CA ILE A 205 13.12 -3.93 -4.01
C ILE A 205 13.56 -3.25 -2.70
N ARG A 206 13.95 -1.97 -2.75
CA ARG A 206 14.38 -1.22 -1.55
C ARG A 206 13.22 -0.95 -0.60
N LEU A 207 12.03 -0.63 -1.12
CA LEU A 207 10.79 -0.53 -0.35
C LEU A 207 10.45 -1.86 0.34
N LEU A 208 10.56 -2.99 -0.36
CA LEU A 208 10.34 -4.31 0.22
C LEU A 208 11.34 -4.61 1.34
N ASN A 209 12.64 -4.35 1.14
CA ASN A 209 13.63 -4.50 2.20
C ASN A 209 13.28 -3.63 3.43
N PHE A 210 12.87 -2.39 3.21
CA PHE A 210 12.47 -1.46 4.27
C PHE A 210 11.23 -1.95 5.04
N ILE A 211 10.21 -2.45 4.34
CA ILE A 211 8.97 -2.96 4.95
C ILE A 211 9.24 -4.26 5.73
N MET A 212 10.01 -5.17 5.14
CA MET A 212 10.35 -6.47 5.71
C MET A 212 11.41 -6.39 6.82
N ASP A 213 11.89 -5.18 7.15
CA ASP A 213 12.94 -4.94 8.14
C ASP A 213 14.19 -5.79 7.90
N LYS A 214 14.57 -5.94 6.63
CA LYS A 214 15.72 -6.75 6.26
C LYS A 214 16.96 -5.87 6.19
N ASP A 215 17.91 -6.11 7.08
CA ASP A 215 19.23 -5.49 7.03
C ASP A 215 19.97 -5.89 5.76
N ASP A 216 20.50 -4.90 5.03
CA ASP A 216 21.31 -5.08 3.81
C ASP A 216 22.57 -5.96 4.05
N PHE A 217 22.98 -6.12 5.31
CA PHE A 217 24.17 -6.87 5.72
C PHE A 217 23.89 -8.34 6.07
N THR A 218 22.62 -8.76 6.15
CA THR A 218 22.31 -10.17 6.45
C THR A 218 22.53 -11.03 5.20
N PRO A 219 23.47 -11.99 5.21
CA PRO A 219 23.67 -12.87 4.07
C PRO A 219 22.37 -13.59 3.74
N ILE A 220 22.10 -13.71 2.44
CA ILE A 220 20.89 -14.26 1.85
C ILE A 220 20.80 -15.76 2.18
N ILE A 221 20.38 -16.07 3.40
CA ILE A 221 19.79 -17.37 3.69
C ILE A 221 18.30 -17.17 3.39
N PHE A 222 17.72 -18.04 2.55
CA PHE A 222 16.31 -18.02 2.17
C PHE A 222 15.37 -18.38 3.35
N CYS A 223 15.71 -17.93 4.56
CA CYS A 223 14.94 -18.13 5.76
C CYS A 223 13.73 -17.20 5.72
N PRO A 224 12.50 -17.72 5.87
CA PRO A 224 11.33 -16.88 6.09
C PRO A 224 11.45 -16.12 7.43
N LEU A 225 10.86 -14.92 7.52
CA LEU A 225 10.76 -14.20 8.80
C LEU A 225 9.93 -15.00 9.80
N GLU A 226 10.46 -15.16 11.01
CA GLU A 226 9.75 -15.84 12.11
C GLU A 226 8.74 -14.90 12.76
N GLU A 227 9.13 -13.65 12.96
CA GLU A 227 8.31 -12.59 13.51
C GLU A 227 8.01 -11.56 12.41
N LEU A 228 6.73 -11.21 12.26
CA LEU A 228 6.31 -10.20 11.29
C LEU A 228 5.99 -8.89 12.02
N ASN A 229 6.58 -7.80 11.56
CA ASN A 229 6.13 -6.46 11.93
C ASN A 229 4.75 -6.17 11.29
N VAL A 230 4.11 -5.08 11.72
CA VAL A 230 2.74 -4.75 11.33
C VAL A 230 2.60 -4.57 9.81
N ALA A 231 3.60 -3.96 9.17
CA ALA A 231 3.61 -3.73 7.73
C ALA A 231 3.82 -5.03 6.93
N SER A 232 4.67 -5.93 7.41
CA SER A 232 4.94 -7.24 6.80
C SER A 232 3.72 -8.17 6.92
N ILE A 233 2.99 -8.10 8.04
CA ILE A 233 1.70 -8.79 8.20
C ILE A 233 0.73 -8.38 7.09
N LEU A 234 0.61 -7.07 6.81
CA LEU A 234 -0.25 -6.56 5.74
C LEU A 234 0.12 -7.17 4.38
N LEU A 235 1.42 -7.18 4.03
CA LEU A 235 1.88 -7.74 2.77
C LEU A 235 1.55 -9.24 2.64
N VAL A 236 1.82 -10.02 3.69
CA VAL A 236 1.61 -11.47 3.70
C VAL A 236 0.13 -11.82 3.70
N ARG A 237 -0.69 -11.15 4.51
CA ARG A 237 -2.10 -11.50 4.73
C ARG A 237 -2.98 -11.23 3.52
N LEU A 238 -2.75 -10.14 2.80
CA LEU A 238 -3.59 -9.79 1.65
C LEU A 238 -3.33 -10.67 0.43
N ASN A 239 -2.26 -11.47 0.43
CA ASN A 239 -1.83 -12.37 -0.64
C ASN A 239 -1.49 -11.67 -1.98
N VAL A 240 -1.84 -10.39 -2.18
CA VAL A 240 -1.65 -9.67 -3.45
C VAL A 240 -0.16 -9.46 -3.73
N VAL A 241 0.56 -8.85 -2.78
CA VAL A 241 1.95 -8.43 -3.01
C VAL A 241 2.88 -9.64 -3.23
N PRO A 242 2.82 -10.72 -2.43
CA PRO A 242 3.64 -11.91 -2.69
C PRO A 242 3.40 -12.51 -4.08
N LEU A 243 2.14 -12.65 -4.50
CA LEU A 243 1.79 -13.21 -5.81
C LEU A 243 2.23 -12.29 -6.96
N TRP A 244 2.05 -10.99 -6.79
CA TRP A 244 2.51 -9.99 -7.76
C TRP A 244 4.02 -9.96 -7.89
N CYS A 245 4.75 -9.97 -6.78
CA CYS A 245 6.20 -10.02 -6.76
C CYS A 245 6.74 -11.28 -7.45
N LEU A 246 6.08 -12.43 -7.30
CA LEU A 246 6.45 -13.64 -8.04
C LEU A 246 6.29 -13.45 -9.55
N GLY A 247 5.20 -12.84 -10.01
CA GLY A 247 5.01 -12.49 -11.43
C GLY A 247 6.13 -11.57 -11.94
N VAL A 248 6.38 -10.46 -11.25
CA VAL A 248 7.45 -9.51 -11.59
C VAL A 248 8.83 -10.18 -11.61
N TRP A 249 9.10 -11.07 -10.64
CA TRP A 249 10.35 -11.81 -10.58
C TRP A 249 10.58 -12.70 -11.80
N MET A 250 9.55 -13.46 -12.20
CA MET A 250 9.61 -14.35 -13.36
C MET A 250 9.89 -13.58 -14.65
N GLU A 251 9.37 -12.36 -14.78
CA GLU A 251 9.59 -11.49 -15.94
C GLU A 251 10.98 -10.85 -15.94
N CYS A 252 11.48 -10.42 -14.77
CA CYS A 252 12.70 -9.60 -14.71
C CYS A 252 14.00 -10.41 -14.66
N GLN A 253 13.95 -11.68 -14.20
CA GLN A 253 15.12 -12.57 -14.03
C GLN A 253 16.36 -11.92 -13.37
N SER A 254 16.16 -10.89 -12.55
CA SER A 254 17.24 -10.09 -11.99
C SER A 254 17.96 -10.82 -10.86
N PHE A 255 19.28 -10.63 -10.76
CA PHE A 255 20.12 -11.20 -9.70
C PHE A 255 19.74 -10.68 -8.30
N ARG A 256 19.10 -9.51 -8.18
CA ARG A 256 18.67 -8.91 -6.89
C ARG A 256 17.28 -9.35 -6.43
N ALA A 257 16.82 -10.50 -6.90
CA ALA A 257 15.48 -11.00 -6.63
C ALA A 257 15.30 -11.71 -5.28
N ASP A 258 16.33 -11.74 -4.44
CA ASP A 258 16.30 -12.50 -3.19
C ASP A 258 15.20 -12.03 -2.24
N ILE A 259 14.85 -10.74 -2.28
CA ILE A 259 13.74 -10.21 -1.49
C ILE A 259 12.38 -10.78 -1.94
N PHE A 260 12.20 -11.07 -3.23
CA PHE A 260 10.98 -11.70 -3.72
C PHE A 260 10.89 -13.14 -3.24
N VAL A 261 12.01 -13.88 -3.27
CA VAL A 261 12.06 -15.24 -2.74
C VAL A 261 11.82 -15.22 -1.23
N HIS A 262 12.43 -14.30 -0.50
CA HIS A 262 12.26 -14.14 0.94
C HIS A 262 10.83 -13.76 1.33
N LEU A 263 10.19 -12.83 0.59
CA LEU A 263 8.78 -12.50 0.79
C LEU A 263 7.90 -13.71 0.52
N ALA A 264 8.17 -14.48 -0.53
CA ALA A 264 7.37 -15.64 -0.88
C ALA A 264 7.57 -16.82 0.08
N THR A 265 8.79 -17.08 0.59
CA THR A 265 9.00 -18.08 1.64
C THR A 265 8.36 -17.65 2.95
N THR A 266 8.46 -16.37 3.30
CA THR A 266 7.76 -15.79 4.47
C THR A 266 6.25 -15.95 4.31
N TYR A 267 5.71 -15.60 3.15
CA TYR A 267 4.31 -15.83 2.81
C TYR A 267 3.92 -17.29 3.03
N LEU A 268 4.71 -18.25 2.52
CA LEU A 268 4.47 -19.68 2.68
C LEU A 268 4.51 -20.16 4.14
N ARG A 269 5.38 -19.59 4.98
CA ARG A 269 5.52 -19.95 6.40
C ARG A 269 4.34 -19.54 7.27
N HIS A 270 3.64 -18.45 6.94
CA HIS A 270 2.56 -17.91 7.77
C HIS A 270 1.18 -18.35 7.22
N PRO A 271 0.52 -19.37 7.82
CA PRO A 271 -0.74 -19.93 7.34
C PRO A 271 -1.99 -19.18 7.83
N GLU A 272 -1.85 -18.20 8.75
CA GLU A 272 -2.92 -17.31 9.24
C GLU A 272 -3.38 -16.31 8.16
N ARG A 273 -3.72 -16.82 6.99
CA ARG A 273 -4.19 -16.06 5.84
C ARG A 273 -5.71 -16.01 5.89
N GLU A 274 -6.31 -14.95 5.37
CA GLU A 274 -7.76 -14.91 5.15
C GLU A 274 -8.14 -16.05 4.19
N SER A 275 -8.73 -17.12 4.73
CA SER A 275 -9.07 -18.37 4.02
C SER A 275 -9.99 -18.14 2.82
N ASN A 276 -10.62 -16.98 2.75
CA ASN A 276 -11.71 -16.72 1.81
C ASN A 276 -11.28 -15.97 0.55
N VAL A 277 -10.13 -15.27 0.53
CA VAL A 277 -9.76 -14.45 -0.66
C VAL A 277 -8.99 -15.25 -1.69
N LEU A 278 -8.09 -16.16 -1.29
CA LEU A 278 -7.50 -17.09 -2.26
C LEU A 278 -8.59 -17.98 -2.83
N GLY A 279 -9.50 -18.52 -2.02
CA GLY A 279 -10.62 -19.33 -2.49
C GLY A 279 -11.54 -18.61 -3.47
N THR A 280 -11.89 -17.34 -3.22
CA THR A 280 -12.78 -16.55 -4.10
C THR A 280 -12.07 -16.00 -5.33
N VAL A 281 -10.83 -15.49 -5.22
CA VAL A 281 -10.02 -15.10 -6.39
C VAL A 281 -9.67 -16.32 -7.26
N LEU A 282 -9.50 -17.51 -6.66
CA LEU A 282 -9.25 -18.76 -7.38
C LEU A 282 -10.53 -19.44 -7.88
N SER A 283 -11.71 -19.16 -7.31
CA SER A 283 -12.99 -19.74 -7.75
C SER A 283 -13.73 -18.88 -8.78
N ASP A 284 -13.48 -17.58 -8.81
CA ASP A 284 -14.22 -16.60 -9.64
C ASP A 284 -13.43 -16.16 -10.90
N GLN A 285 -12.17 -16.61 -11.08
CA GLN A 285 -11.37 -16.33 -12.27
C GLN A 285 -11.44 -17.48 -13.30
N ASP A 286 -11.71 -17.12 -14.55
CA ASP A 286 -11.63 -17.98 -15.73
C ASP A 286 -10.38 -18.88 -15.68
N SER A 287 -10.59 -20.18 -15.87
CA SER A 287 -9.65 -21.31 -15.86
C SER A 287 -8.25 -21.10 -16.51
N ARG A 288 -8.05 -20.02 -17.28
CA ARG A 288 -6.76 -19.66 -17.92
C ARG A 288 -5.78 -18.93 -17.00
N SER A 289 -6.26 -18.06 -16.10
CA SER A 289 -5.37 -17.35 -15.17
C SER A 289 -4.86 -18.27 -14.05
N TYR A 290 -5.73 -19.20 -13.61
CA TYR A 290 -5.41 -20.26 -12.65
C TYR A 290 -4.19 -21.10 -13.08
N GLY A 291 -4.13 -21.49 -14.35
CA GLY A 291 -3.00 -22.24 -14.89
C GLY A 291 -1.67 -21.48 -14.81
N GLN A 292 -1.69 -20.16 -15.02
CA GLN A 292 -0.48 -19.34 -14.98
C GLN A 292 0.03 -19.13 -13.55
N TYR A 293 -0.85 -18.87 -12.59
CA TYR A 293 -0.46 -18.72 -11.18
C TYR A 293 -0.07 -20.05 -10.53
N GLN A 294 -0.80 -21.14 -10.79
CA GLN A 294 -0.42 -22.47 -10.30
C GLN A 294 0.90 -22.90 -10.94
N HIS A 295 1.09 -22.68 -12.24
CA HIS A 295 2.36 -22.93 -12.89
C HIS A 295 3.48 -22.04 -12.32
N ALA A 296 3.23 -20.76 -12.04
CA ALA A 296 4.21 -19.86 -11.43
C ALA A 296 4.59 -20.30 -10.01
N VAL A 297 3.63 -20.71 -9.19
CA VAL A 297 3.87 -21.25 -7.84
C VAL A 297 4.62 -22.58 -7.91
N MET A 298 4.23 -23.50 -8.80
CA MET A 298 4.91 -24.79 -8.96
C MET A 298 6.31 -24.62 -9.56
N THR A 299 6.49 -23.68 -10.48
CA THR A 299 7.79 -23.30 -11.04
C THR A 299 8.65 -22.66 -9.96
N PHE A 300 8.09 -21.77 -9.14
CA PHE A 300 8.77 -21.15 -8.01
C PHE A 300 9.22 -22.19 -6.98
N LEU A 301 8.34 -23.11 -6.60
CA LEU A 301 8.67 -24.24 -5.73
C LEU A 301 9.75 -25.12 -6.35
N GLY A 302 9.68 -25.41 -7.65
CA GLY A 302 10.71 -26.15 -8.37
C GLY A 302 12.06 -25.43 -8.43
N VAL A 303 12.07 -24.10 -8.64
CA VAL A 303 13.29 -23.27 -8.65
C VAL A 303 13.88 -23.17 -7.26
N ILE A 304 13.06 -22.98 -6.21
CA ILE A 304 13.52 -23.02 -4.82
C ILE A 304 14.13 -24.38 -4.54
N GLN A 305 13.43 -25.47 -4.85
CA GLN A 305 13.93 -26.82 -4.61
C GLN A 305 15.26 -27.07 -5.33
N THR A 306 15.38 -26.64 -6.59
CA THR A 306 16.62 -26.78 -7.37
C THR A 306 17.77 -25.93 -6.81
N ARG A 307 17.48 -24.69 -6.36
CA ARG A 307 18.50 -23.80 -5.77
C ARG A 307 18.93 -24.26 -4.38
N LEU A 308 18.00 -24.67 -3.53
CA LEU A 308 18.29 -25.26 -2.21
C LEU A 308 19.12 -26.54 -2.35
N LEU A 309 18.79 -27.40 -3.31
CA LEU A 309 19.56 -28.62 -3.59
C LEU A 309 21.00 -28.30 -4.06
N ARG A 310 21.20 -27.26 -4.88
CA ARG A 310 22.56 -26.86 -5.30
C ARG A 310 23.40 -26.28 -4.17
N VAL A 311 22.80 -25.52 -3.25
CA VAL A 311 23.50 -24.96 -2.09
C VAL A 311 23.98 -26.08 -1.16
N HIS A 312 23.19 -27.14 -0.98
CA HIS A 312 23.61 -28.31 -0.20
C HIS A 312 24.62 -29.24 -0.87
N CYS A 313 24.85 -29.15 -2.19
CA CYS A 313 25.88 -29.94 -2.87
C CYS A 313 27.27 -29.27 -2.90
N HIS A 314 27.39 -28.03 -2.40
CA HIS A 314 28.66 -27.28 -2.35
C HIS A 314 29.14 -26.93 -0.94
N SER A 315 28.47 -27.47 0.08
CA SER A 315 28.92 -27.54 1.47
C SER A 315 29.20 -28.98 1.86
#